data_AF-A0A7R9D921-F1
#
_entry.id   AF-A0A7R9D921-F1
#
_cell.length_a   1.000
_cell.length_b   1.000
_cell.length_c   1.000
_cell.angle_alpha   90.00
_cell.angle_beta   90.00
_cell.angle_gamma   90.00
#
_symmetry.space_group_name_H-M   'P 1'
#
loop_
_entity.id
_entity.type
_entity.pdbx_description
1 polymer ?
#
loop_
_entity_poly.entity_id
_entity_poly.type
_entity_poly.pdbx_seq_one_letter_code
_entity_poly.pdbx_strand_id
1 'polypeptide(L)'
;MTSSVNSGVSDAPMEECQVTPVIHVLQYPGCVPKPIPSFACTGRCSSYVQVSGSKIWQMERSCMCCQESGEREASVSLFCPKAKAGERKFRKVTTKAPIDCMCRPCTTVEESAIIPQEIVGYENEGPLQEPAANFAEECQVTPVIHVLQFPGCVPKPIPSFACNGRCSSYVQVSGSKIWQMERSCMCCQESGEREASVSLFCPKAKAGERKFRKVTTKAPLECMCRPCTSVEESAVIPQEMAGYPDQPPLNHHFTKQ
;
A
#
# COMPACT_ATOMS: atom_id res chain seq x y z
N MET A 1 -15.05 -47.38 14.16
CA MET A 1 -15.54 -46.20 13.44
C MET A 1 -15.32 -44.99 14.32
N THR A 2 -14.31 -44.16 14.02
CA THR A 2 -14.23 -42.73 14.37
C THR A 2 -12.95 -42.21 13.70
N SER A 3 -13.10 -41.77 12.46
CA SER A 3 -12.04 -41.11 11.69
C SER A 3 -12.19 -39.61 11.92
N SER A 4 -11.31 -39.02 12.71
CA SER A 4 -11.23 -37.57 12.86
C SER A 4 -10.58 -36.99 11.60
N VAL A 5 -11.36 -36.30 10.78
CA VAL A 5 -10.88 -35.53 9.63
C VAL A 5 -10.15 -34.31 10.17
N ASN A 6 -8.84 -34.27 9.99
CA ASN A 6 -8.01 -33.11 10.30
C ASN A 6 -8.23 -32.09 9.17
N SER A 7 -9.11 -31.12 9.39
CA SER A 7 -9.34 -30.01 8.46
C SER A 7 -8.13 -29.09 8.50
N GLY A 8 -7.21 -29.27 7.56
CA GLY A 8 -6.15 -28.30 7.28
C GLY A 8 -6.75 -26.99 6.80
N VAL A 9 -7.03 -26.09 7.74
CA VAL A 9 -7.24 -24.67 7.46
C VAL A 9 -5.86 -24.12 7.13
N SER A 10 -5.66 -23.74 5.88
CA SER A 10 -4.52 -22.94 5.47
C SER A 10 -4.56 -21.61 6.23
N ASP A 11 -3.68 -21.44 7.21
CA ASP A 11 -3.39 -20.15 7.83
C ASP A 11 -2.90 -19.21 6.72
N ALA A 12 -3.82 -18.43 6.13
CA ALA A 12 -3.42 -17.21 5.46
C ALA A 12 -2.73 -16.36 6.53
N PRO A 13 -1.47 -15.93 6.35
CA PRO A 13 -0.80 -15.18 7.40
C PRO A 13 -1.68 -13.95 7.71
N MET A 14 -1.93 -13.60 8.96
CA MET A 14 -2.79 -12.45 9.26
C MET A 14 -2.07 -11.17 8.83
N GLU A 15 -2.79 -10.19 8.29
CA GLU A 15 -2.21 -8.83 8.14
C GLU A 15 -1.74 -8.37 9.52
N GLU A 16 -0.52 -7.82 9.60
CA GLU A 16 0.07 -7.42 10.87
C GLU A 16 0.27 -5.92 10.83
N CYS A 17 -0.64 -5.16 11.44
CA CYS A 17 -0.46 -3.73 11.62
C CYS A 17 -0.77 -3.39 13.07
N GLN A 18 0.24 -2.90 13.77
CA GLN A 18 0.15 -2.74 15.23
C GLN A 18 0.79 -1.44 15.69
N VAL A 19 0.26 -0.96 16.82
CA VAL A 19 0.83 0.14 17.57
C VAL A 19 2.01 -0.39 18.38
N THR A 20 3.19 0.16 18.16
CA THR A 20 4.42 -0.20 18.88
C THR A 20 4.90 0.96 19.74
N PRO A 21 5.23 0.74 21.03
CA PRO A 21 5.86 1.75 21.86
C PRO A 21 7.30 2.01 21.39
N VAL A 22 7.70 3.28 21.33
CA VAL A 22 9.02 3.69 20.84
C VAL A 22 9.54 4.90 21.62
N ILE A 23 10.86 5.10 21.62
CA ILE A 23 11.49 6.29 22.18
C ILE A 23 11.81 7.26 21.04
N HIS A 24 11.11 8.39 21.00
CA HIS A 24 11.38 9.44 20.03
C HIS A 24 12.27 10.52 20.64
N VAL A 25 13.30 10.95 19.91
CA VAL A 25 14.17 12.06 20.33
C VAL A 25 13.72 13.34 19.65
N LEU A 26 13.15 14.25 20.43
CA LEU A 26 12.71 15.55 19.91
C LEU A 26 13.92 16.47 19.73
N GLN A 27 14.10 16.97 18.51
CA GLN A 27 15.12 17.96 18.18
C GLN A 27 14.46 19.29 17.83
N TYR A 28 14.84 20.35 18.55
CA TYR A 28 14.35 21.70 18.29
C TYR A 28 15.52 22.68 18.27
N PRO A 29 15.60 23.61 17.30
CA PRO A 29 16.71 24.56 17.19
C PRO A 29 16.96 25.34 18.49
N GLY A 30 18.21 25.30 18.97
CA GLY A 30 18.62 26.00 20.20
C GLY A 30 18.22 25.31 21.51
N CYS A 31 17.63 24.11 21.45
CA CYS A 31 17.24 23.32 22.59
C CYS A 31 18.04 22.01 22.70
N VAL A 32 18.16 21.48 23.92
CA VAL A 32 18.78 20.18 24.17
C VAL A 32 17.81 19.08 23.69
N PRO A 33 18.28 18.12 22.87
CA PRO A 33 17.45 17.00 22.43
C PRO A 33 16.85 16.25 23.62
N LYS A 34 15.58 15.88 23.52
CA LYS A 34 14.86 15.24 24.62
C LYS A 34 14.21 13.93 24.16
N PRO A 35 14.62 12.77 24.72
CA PRO A 35 13.91 11.50 24.48
C PRO A 35 12.55 11.52 25.18
N ILE A 36 11.52 11.04 24.48
CA ILE A 36 10.16 10.90 24.99
C ILE A 36 9.61 9.51 24.69
N PRO A 37 8.83 8.91 25.60
CA PRO A 37 8.02 7.75 25.28
C PRO A 37 6.91 8.17 24.32
N SER A 38 6.71 7.42 23.25
CA SER A 38 5.73 7.67 22.21
C SER A 38 5.34 6.35 21.53
N PHE A 39 4.59 6.44 20.44
CA PHE A 39 4.03 5.30 19.73
C PHE A 39 4.27 5.47 18.23
N ALA A 40 4.34 4.34 17.53
CA ALA A 40 4.46 4.27 16.08
C ALA A 40 3.51 3.18 15.57
N CYS A 41 3.12 3.28 14.30
CA CYS A 41 2.54 2.16 13.58
C CYS A 41 3.66 1.41 12.88
N THR A 42 3.71 0.09 13.04
CA THR A 42 4.62 -0.78 12.29
C THR A 42 3.86 -1.99 11.84
N GLY A 43 4.04 -2.36 10.57
CA GLY A 43 3.30 -3.47 10.03
C GLY A 43 3.57 -3.82 8.59
N ARG A 44 2.79 -4.79 8.14
CA ARG A 44 2.82 -5.48 6.86
C ARG A 44 1.40 -5.76 6.43
N CYS A 45 1.02 -5.05 5.39
CA CYS A 45 -0.32 -5.13 4.85
C CYS A 45 -0.27 -5.79 3.46
N SER A 46 -1.40 -6.35 3.04
CA SER A 46 -1.48 -7.07 1.78
C SER A 46 -1.33 -6.15 0.57
N SER A 47 -0.70 -6.66 -0.47
CA SER A 47 -0.57 -5.98 -1.76
C SER A 47 -0.54 -6.99 -2.90
N TYR A 48 -1.15 -6.62 -4.03
CA TYR A 48 -1.14 -7.44 -5.23
C TYR A 48 -1.10 -6.60 -6.51
N VAL A 49 -0.58 -7.22 -7.57
CA VAL A 49 -0.68 -6.75 -8.95
C VAL A 49 -1.03 -7.92 -9.84
N GLN A 50 -2.10 -7.81 -10.61
CA GLN A 50 -2.53 -8.85 -11.55
C GLN A 50 -3.03 -8.25 -12.86
N VAL A 51 -3.15 -9.07 -13.90
CA VAL A 51 -3.72 -8.63 -15.18
C VAL A 51 -5.22 -8.36 -15.01
N SER A 52 -5.75 -7.31 -15.63
CA SER A 52 -7.19 -7.02 -15.62
C SER A 52 -7.97 -7.94 -16.56
N GLY A 53 -9.04 -8.56 -16.05
CA GLY A 53 -9.84 -9.52 -16.83
C GLY A 53 -10.65 -8.89 -17.96
N SER A 54 -11.05 -7.63 -17.77
CA SER A 54 -11.88 -6.86 -18.71
C SER A 54 -11.08 -5.91 -19.58
N LYS A 55 -9.93 -5.43 -19.11
CA LYS A 55 -9.03 -4.54 -19.84
C LYS A 55 -7.68 -5.23 -20.02
N ILE A 56 -7.59 -6.05 -21.06
CA ILE A 56 -6.46 -6.96 -21.35
C ILE A 56 -5.06 -6.30 -21.32
N TRP A 57 -5.00 -4.98 -21.54
CA TRP A 57 -3.77 -4.17 -21.58
C TRP A 57 -3.44 -3.47 -20.26
N GLN A 58 -4.32 -3.57 -19.26
CA GLN A 58 -4.18 -2.91 -17.97
C GLN A 58 -3.90 -3.93 -16.85
N MET A 59 -3.15 -3.50 -15.86
CA MET A 59 -2.97 -4.24 -14.61
C MET A 59 -3.92 -3.68 -13.55
N GLU A 60 -4.47 -4.56 -12.73
CA GLU A 60 -5.20 -4.24 -11.51
C GLU A 60 -4.23 -4.31 -10.33
N ARG A 61 -4.29 -3.32 -9.44
CA ARG A 61 -3.39 -3.19 -8.31
C ARG A 61 -4.18 -2.95 -7.04
N SER A 62 -3.71 -3.54 -5.94
CA SER A 62 -4.11 -3.15 -4.59
C SER A 62 -2.85 -3.02 -3.74
N CYS A 63 -2.79 -1.95 -2.96
CA CYS A 63 -1.79 -1.83 -1.92
C CYS A 63 -2.43 -1.28 -0.66
N MET A 64 -2.28 -2.05 0.41
CA MET A 64 -2.63 -1.65 1.76
C MET A 64 -1.33 -1.29 2.50
N CYS A 65 -1.39 -0.26 3.35
CA CYS A 65 -0.30 0.23 4.18
C CYS A 65 -0.74 0.26 5.64
N CYS A 66 0.17 0.00 6.57
CA CYS A 66 -0.10 0.20 7.99
C CYS A 66 -0.11 1.70 8.28
N GLN A 67 -1.28 2.23 8.61
CA GLN A 67 -1.51 3.67 8.81
C GLN A 67 -2.18 3.91 10.17
N GLU A 68 -1.98 5.11 10.70
CA GLU A 68 -2.63 5.54 11.93
C GLU A 68 -4.15 5.67 11.78
N SER A 69 -4.85 5.17 12.79
CA SER A 69 -6.29 5.31 12.97
C SER A 69 -6.54 6.25 14.15
N GLY A 70 -6.30 7.55 13.89
CA GLY A 70 -6.43 8.61 14.87
C GLY A 70 -5.13 8.96 15.57
N GLU A 71 -5.09 10.17 16.12
CA GLU A 71 -3.91 10.79 16.71
C GLU A 71 -4.22 11.31 18.11
N ARG A 72 -3.23 11.25 19.00
CA ARG A 72 -3.27 11.91 20.30
C ARG A 72 -2.16 12.93 20.43
N GLU A 73 -2.44 14.01 21.13
CA GLU A 73 -1.48 15.09 21.37
C GLU A 73 -0.89 15.02 22.78
N ALA A 74 0.40 15.34 22.91
CA ALA A 74 1.08 15.48 24.18
C ALA A 74 1.95 16.74 24.19
N SER A 75 1.93 17.46 25.32
CA SER A 75 2.76 18.65 25.51
C SER A 75 4.08 18.30 26.21
N VAL A 76 5.20 18.65 25.59
CA VAL A 76 6.56 18.38 26.10
C VAL A 76 7.31 19.68 26.33
N SER A 77 7.91 19.85 27.51
CA SER A 77 8.81 20.97 27.79
C SER A 77 10.24 20.63 27.40
N LEU A 78 10.81 21.39 26.46
CA LEU A 78 12.20 21.34 26.02
C LEU A 78 13.02 22.42 26.72
N PHE A 79 14.26 22.10 27.07
CA PHE A 79 15.19 23.06 27.66
C PHE A 79 16.06 23.71 26.57
N CYS A 80 16.01 25.03 26.50
CA CYS A 80 16.66 25.84 25.48
C CYS A 80 17.68 26.78 26.14
N PRO A 81 18.92 26.31 26.38
CA PRO A 81 19.93 27.07 27.13
C PRO A 81 20.38 28.35 26.42
N LYS A 82 20.21 28.41 25.09
CA LYS A 82 20.57 29.55 24.23
C LYS A 82 19.42 30.55 24.02
N ALA A 83 18.34 30.47 24.81
CA ALA A 83 17.24 31.43 24.74
C ALA A 83 17.74 32.86 25.06
N LYS A 84 17.20 33.88 24.38
CA LYS A 84 17.63 35.27 24.59
C LYS A 84 17.24 35.76 25.98
N ALA A 85 17.93 36.78 26.48
CA ALA A 85 17.59 37.41 27.76
C ALA A 85 16.13 37.93 27.73
N GLY A 86 15.31 37.48 28.68
CA GLY A 86 13.87 37.76 28.73
C GLY A 86 12.96 36.68 28.12
N GLU A 87 13.51 35.71 27.37
CA GLU A 87 12.77 34.57 26.84
C GLU A 87 12.73 33.40 27.84
N ARG A 88 11.69 32.56 27.73
CA ARG A 88 11.56 31.35 28.56
C ARG A 88 12.61 30.32 28.13
N LYS A 89 13.48 29.93 29.07
CA LYS A 89 14.45 28.82 28.88
C LYS A 89 13.79 27.45 28.70
N PHE A 90 12.50 27.33 29.05
CA PHE A 90 11.70 26.14 28.78
C PHE A 90 10.66 26.45 27.71
N ARG A 91 10.70 25.70 26.62
CA ARG A 91 9.77 25.82 25.51
C ARG A 91 8.81 24.63 25.52
N LYS A 92 7.52 24.90 25.57
CA LYS A 92 6.47 23.88 25.47
C LYS A 92 6.19 23.61 24.00
N VAL A 93 6.34 22.36 23.56
CA VAL A 93 6.02 21.91 22.20
C VAL A 93 4.91 20.87 22.26
N THR A 94 4.06 20.84 21.24
CA THR A 94 3.03 19.80 21.07
C THR A 94 3.59 18.72 20.16
N THR A 95 3.44 17.47 20.58
CA THR A 95 3.81 16.26 19.84
C THR A 95 2.55 15.46 19.55
N LYS A 96 2.55 14.72 18.44
CA LYS A 96 1.46 13.82 18.05
C LYS A 96 1.95 12.38 18.06
N ALA A 97 1.07 11.43 18.35
CA ALA A 97 1.36 10.00 18.25
C ALA A 97 0.10 9.23 17.82
N PRO A 98 0.22 8.09 17.12
CA PRO A 98 -0.92 7.26 16.75
C PRO A 98 -1.63 6.70 17.99
N ILE A 99 -2.95 6.63 17.93
CA ILE A 99 -3.79 5.96 18.95
C ILE A 99 -3.93 4.48 18.61
N ASP A 100 -4.16 4.20 17.33
CA ASP A 100 -4.41 2.87 16.79
C ASP A 100 -3.82 2.79 15.38
N CYS A 101 -3.64 1.58 14.85
CA CYS A 101 -3.04 1.34 13.55
C CYS A 101 -3.83 0.29 12.76
N MET A 102 -4.10 0.56 11.49
CA MET A 102 -4.83 -0.35 10.61
C MET A 102 -4.26 -0.38 9.20
N CYS A 103 -4.41 -1.51 8.52
CA CYS A 103 -4.13 -1.61 7.09
C CYS A 103 -5.17 -0.81 6.30
N ARG A 104 -4.73 0.21 5.58
CA ARG A 104 -5.58 1.08 4.76
C ARG A 104 -5.02 1.21 3.35
N PRO A 105 -5.86 1.43 2.33
CA PRO A 105 -5.38 1.66 0.98
C PRO A 105 -4.33 2.76 0.98
N CYS A 106 -3.28 2.58 0.20
CA CYS A 106 -2.36 3.65 -0.07
C CYS A 106 -3.10 4.74 -0.87
N THR A 107 -3.56 5.79 -0.21
CA THR A 107 -3.91 7.03 -0.89
C THR A 107 -2.61 7.75 -1.22
N THR A 108 -2.63 8.68 -2.18
CA THR A 108 -1.62 9.74 -2.25
C THR A 108 -1.47 10.29 -0.84
N VAL A 109 -0.42 9.87 -0.13
CA VAL A 109 -0.06 10.47 1.14
C VAL A 109 0.16 11.92 0.76
N GLU A 110 -0.61 12.84 1.35
CA GLU A 110 -0.51 14.26 1.02
C GLU A 110 0.98 14.63 0.95
N GLU A 111 1.42 15.17 -0.18
CA GLU A 111 2.83 15.34 -0.57
C GLU A 111 3.65 16.14 0.49
N SER A 112 2.97 16.81 1.41
CA SER A 112 3.49 17.43 2.62
C SER A 112 3.95 16.46 3.75
N ALA A 113 3.69 15.15 3.65
CA ALA A 113 3.93 14.17 4.72
C ALA A 113 4.85 12.98 4.33
N ILE A 114 5.34 12.92 3.09
CA ILE A 114 6.42 11.99 2.71
C ILE A 114 7.72 12.80 2.61
N ILE A 115 8.57 12.67 3.61
CA ILE A 115 9.96 13.10 3.51
C ILE A 115 10.79 11.82 3.62
N PRO A 116 11.52 11.39 2.57
CA PRO A 116 12.55 10.38 2.71
C PRO A 116 13.47 10.79 3.85
N GLN A 117 14.00 9.85 4.63
CA GLN A 117 15.03 10.15 5.63
C GLN A 117 16.08 11.07 5.00
N GLU A 118 16.07 12.35 5.37
CA GLU A 118 17.06 13.29 4.88
C GLU A 118 18.41 12.78 5.37
N ILE A 119 19.25 12.37 4.42
CA ILE A 119 20.68 12.16 4.62
C ILE A 119 21.26 13.55 4.96
N VAL A 120 21.13 13.94 6.21
CA VAL A 120 21.97 14.97 6.79
C VAL A 120 23.28 14.27 7.08
N GLY A 121 24.27 14.51 6.22
CA GLY A 121 25.64 14.02 6.41
C GLY A 121 26.13 14.39 7.81
N TYR A 122 26.18 13.39 8.68
CA TYR A 122 26.97 13.41 9.90
C TYR A 122 27.63 12.04 10.00
N GLU A 123 28.94 12.04 9.71
CA GLU A 123 29.85 10.96 10.06
C GLU A 123 29.77 10.74 11.58
N ASN A 124 29.04 9.71 11.98
CA ASN A 124 29.28 9.02 13.23
C ASN A 124 28.67 7.63 13.14
N GLU A 125 29.54 6.63 13.05
CA GLU A 125 29.21 5.21 13.09
C GLU A 125 28.68 4.86 14.49
N GLY A 126 27.40 5.15 14.73
CA GLY A 126 26.61 4.54 15.79
C GLY A 126 25.63 3.56 15.15
N PRO A 127 25.33 2.41 15.77
CA PRO A 127 24.45 1.42 15.16
C PRO A 127 23.07 2.04 14.97
N LEU A 128 22.69 2.22 13.70
CA LEU A 128 21.32 2.47 13.30
C LEU A 128 20.48 1.37 13.94
N GLN A 129 19.67 1.77 14.91
CA GLN A 129 18.69 0.88 15.49
C GLN A 129 17.57 0.76 14.46
N GLU A 130 17.76 -0.16 13.51
CA GLU A 130 16.67 -0.70 12.69
C GLU A 130 15.53 -1.03 13.65
N PRO A 131 14.28 -0.60 13.39
CA PRO A 131 13.16 -1.00 14.21
C PRO A 131 13.13 -2.53 14.22
N ALA A 132 13.45 -3.09 15.38
CA ALA A 132 13.63 -4.50 15.60
C ALA A 132 12.29 -5.21 15.43
N ALA A 133 12.03 -5.63 14.20
CA ALA A 133 11.32 -6.85 13.91
C ALA A 133 11.84 -7.37 12.56
N ASN A 134 12.63 -8.44 12.62
CA ASN A 134 13.01 -9.26 11.47
C ASN A 134 11.77 -9.97 10.93
N PHE A 135 10.86 -9.20 10.37
CA PHE A 135 9.86 -9.77 9.51
C PHE A 135 10.56 -9.96 8.15
N ALA A 136 10.51 -11.14 7.55
CA ALA A 136 11.10 -11.39 6.22
C ALA A 136 10.15 -10.86 5.15
N GLU A 137 10.49 -9.81 4.40
CA GLU A 137 9.59 -9.26 3.36
C GLU A 137 9.17 -10.36 2.39
N GLU A 138 7.87 -10.47 2.14
CA GLU A 138 7.32 -11.52 1.28
C GLU A 138 6.69 -10.85 0.07
N CYS A 139 7.45 -10.67 -1.01
CA CYS A 139 6.91 -10.21 -2.27
C CYS A 139 7.37 -11.15 -3.36
N GLN A 140 6.42 -11.84 -4.00
CA GLN A 140 6.72 -12.93 -4.90
C GLN A 140 5.83 -12.92 -6.14
N VAL A 141 6.40 -13.46 -7.21
CA VAL A 141 5.67 -13.75 -8.44
C VAL A 141 4.90 -15.05 -8.23
N THR A 142 3.58 -14.99 -8.33
CA THR A 142 2.69 -16.16 -8.18
C THR A 142 2.06 -16.53 -9.53
N PRO A 143 2.07 -17.81 -9.94
CA PRO A 143 1.35 -18.25 -11.12
C PRO A 143 -0.17 -18.19 -10.88
N VAL A 144 -0.92 -17.68 -11.86
CA VAL A 144 -2.37 -17.53 -11.78
C VAL A 144 -3.05 -17.92 -13.09
N ILE A 145 -4.33 -18.28 -13.02
CA ILE A 145 -5.16 -18.45 -14.22
C ILE A 145 -5.92 -17.16 -14.47
N HIS A 146 -5.59 -16.50 -15.56
CA HIS A 146 -6.21 -15.25 -15.96
C HIS A 146 -7.23 -15.49 -17.08
N VAL A 147 -8.44 -14.94 -16.95
CA VAL A 147 -9.50 -15.10 -17.97
C VAL A 147 -9.58 -13.83 -18.81
N LEU A 148 -9.10 -13.92 -20.05
CA LEU A 148 -9.16 -12.82 -20.99
C LEU A 148 -10.59 -12.66 -21.52
N GLN A 149 -11.16 -11.48 -21.33
CA GLN A 149 -12.45 -11.10 -21.90
C GLN A 149 -12.27 -9.99 -22.94
N PHE A 150 -12.82 -10.22 -24.13
CA PHE A 150 -12.85 -9.21 -25.20
C PHE A 150 -14.26 -9.15 -25.79
N PRO A 151 -14.80 -7.95 -26.06
CA PRO A 151 -16.15 -7.80 -26.59
C PRO A 151 -16.39 -8.63 -27.86
N GLY A 152 -17.47 -9.43 -27.86
CA GLY A 152 -17.83 -10.28 -28.99
C GLY A 152 -17.01 -11.57 -29.13
N CYS A 153 -16.09 -11.85 -28.19
CA CYS A 153 -15.27 -13.05 -28.16
C CYS A 153 -15.60 -13.96 -26.97
N VAL A 154 -15.31 -15.26 -27.12
CA VAL A 154 -15.45 -16.25 -26.06
C VAL A 154 -14.32 -16.02 -25.04
N PRO A 155 -14.63 -15.89 -23.73
CA PRO A 155 -13.60 -15.75 -22.70
C PRO A 155 -12.61 -16.90 -22.74
N LYS A 156 -11.32 -16.60 -22.60
CA LYS A 156 -10.25 -17.59 -22.70
C LYS A 156 -9.38 -17.60 -21.44
N PRO A 157 -9.34 -18.70 -20.67
CA PRO A 157 -8.39 -18.85 -19.57
C PRO A 157 -6.98 -19.03 -20.13
N ILE A 158 -6.01 -18.33 -19.55
CA ILE A 158 -4.60 -18.41 -19.88
C ILE A 158 -3.76 -18.55 -18.61
N PRO A 159 -2.66 -19.32 -18.63
CA PRO A 159 -1.66 -19.24 -17.58
C PRO A 159 -0.99 -17.85 -17.61
N SER A 160 -0.89 -17.22 -16.46
CA SER A 160 -0.28 -15.90 -16.29
C SER A 160 0.43 -15.82 -14.93
N PHE A 161 0.89 -14.62 -14.57
CA PHE A 161 1.60 -14.34 -13.33
C PHE A 161 1.02 -13.08 -12.69
N ALA A 162 1.11 -13.01 -11.38
CA ALA A 162 0.72 -11.89 -10.55
C ALA A 162 1.82 -11.62 -9.51
N CYS A 163 1.90 -10.40 -9.01
CA CYS A 163 2.62 -10.11 -7.79
C CYS A 163 1.66 -10.25 -6.61
N ASN A 164 2.09 -10.97 -5.58
CA ASN A 164 1.39 -11.02 -4.30
C ASN A 164 2.43 -10.90 -3.19
N GLY A 165 2.14 -10.07 -2.20
CA GLY A 165 3.05 -9.92 -1.10
C GLY A 165 2.61 -8.97 -0.01
N ARG A 166 3.50 -8.87 0.97
CA ARG A 166 3.43 -8.02 2.14
C ARG A 166 4.76 -7.34 2.32
N CYS A 167 4.70 -6.03 2.23
CA CYS A 167 5.88 -5.19 2.31
C CYS A 167 5.80 -4.36 3.59
N SER A 168 6.97 -3.93 4.06
CA SER A 168 7.09 -3.16 5.29
C SER A 168 6.42 -1.78 5.17
N SER A 169 5.78 -1.36 6.26
CA SER A 169 5.20 -0.03 6.39
C SER A 169 5.31 0.46 7.83
N TYR A 170 5.61 1.75 8.00
CA TYR A 170 5.67 2.38 9.30
C TYR A 170 5.16 3.81 9.27
N VAL A 171 4.68 4.26 10.44
CA VAL A 171 4.36 5.65 10.72
C VAL A 171 4.90 6.00 12.10
N GLN A 172 5.71 7.05 12.18
CA GLN A 172 6.33 7.49 13.43
C GLN A 172 6.38 9.02 13.52
N VAL A 173 6.77 9.56 14.67
CA VAL A 173 6.92 11.00 14.86
C VAL A 173 8.23 11.47 14.26
N SER A 174 8.22 12.55 13.48
CA SER A 174 9.47 13.10 12.95
C SER A 174 10.34 13.66 14.09
N GLY A 175 11.62 13.24 14.13
CA GLY A 175 12.59 13.72 15.11
C GLY A 175 12.96 15.20 14.93
N SER A 176 12.95 15.70 13.68
CA SER A 176 13.35 17.06 13.31
C SER A 176 12.16 18.01 13.11
N LYS A 177 11.01 17.51 12.67
CA LYS A 177 9.77 18.26 12.48
C LYS A 177 8.73 17.75 13.47
N ILE A 178 8.84 18.17 14.73
CA ILE A 178 8.10 17.63 15.89
C ILE A 178 6.57 17.56 15.72
N TRP A 179 6.00 18.42 14.87
CA TRP A 179 4.56 18.46 14.54
C TRP A 179 4.16 17.59 13.34
N GLN A 180 5.10 16.89 12.70
CA GLN A 180 4.88 16.05 11.52
C GLN A 180 5.11 14.58 11.85
N MET A 181 4.39 13.71 11.14
CA MET A 181 4.66 12.27 11.14
C MET A 181 5.53 11.93 9.94
N GLU A 182 6.48 11.02 10.15
CA GLU A 182 7.24 10.37 9.09
C GLU A 182 6.55 9.05 8.72
N ARG A 183 6.38 8.81 7.43
CA ARG A 183 5.66 7.65 6.90
C ARG A 183 6.53 6.95 5.87
N SER A 184 6.55 5.62 5.93
CA SER A 184 7.02 4.77 4.85
C SER A 184 5.97 3.73 4.55
N CYS A 185 5.65 3.57 3.27
CA CYS A 185 4.85 2.45 2.81
C CYS A 185 5.49 1.84 1.59
N MET A 186 5.82 0.56 1.70
CA MET A 186 6.27 -0.27 0.60
C MET A 186 5.11 -1.18 0.17
N CYS A 187 5.00 -1.42 -1.14
CA CYS A 187 3.99 -2.29 -1.76
C CYS A 187 4.70 -3.32 -2.64
N CYS A 188 4.15 -4.53 -2.74
CA CYS A 188 4.63 -5.53 -3.68
C CYS A 188 4.20 -5.12 -5.09
N GLN A 189 5.17 -4.72 -5.90
CA GLN A 189 4.95 -4.18 -7.24
C GLN A 189 5.80 -4.94 -8.27
N GLU A 190 5.37 -4.90 -9.53
CA GLU A 190 6.13 -5.48 -10.63
C GLU A 190 7.45 -4.76 -10.86
N SER A 191 8.50 -5.54 -11.12
CA SER A 191 9.80 -5.10 -11.58
C SER A 191 9.97 -5.55 -13.02
N GLY A 192 9.30 -4.84 -13.92
CA GLY A 192 9.26 -5.17 -15.34
C GLY A 192 8.10 -6.07 -15.73
N GLU A 193 7.82 -6.07 -17.03
CA GLU A 193 6.68 -6.72 -17.64
C GLU A 193 7.13 -7.59 -18.81
N ARG A 194 6.37 -8.64 -19.09
CA ARG A 194 6.52 -9.46 -20.29
C ARG A 194 5.21 -9.54 -21.06
N GLU A 195 5.31 -9.54 -22.38
CA GLU A 195 4.15 -9.57 -23.26
C GLU A 195 3.93 -10.98 -23.84
N ALA A 196 2.66 -11.35 -24.02
CA ALA A 196 2.25 -12.57 -24.68
C ALA A 196 1.13 -12.30 -25.68
N SER A 197 1.18 -12.97 -26.83
CA SER A 197 0.13 -12.89 -27.84
C SER A 197 -0.84 -14.07 -27.72
N VAL A 198 -2.13 -13.79 -27.57
CA VAL A 198 -3.18 -14.80 -27.42
C VAL A 198 -4.21 -14.66 -28.52
N SER A 199 -4.57 -15.77 -29.17
CA SER A 199 -5.68 -15.82 -30.12
C SER A 199 -7.00 -16.12 -29.41
N LEU A 200 -7.95 -15.19 -29.50
CA LEU A 200 -9.33 -15.30 -29.03
C LEU A 200 -10.27 -15.67 -30.18
N PHE A 201 -11.28 -16.48 -29.89
CA PHE A 201 -12.32 -16.82 -30.86
C PHE A 201 -13.51 -15.88 -30.71
N CYS A 202 -13.88 -15.21 -31.79
CA CYS A 202 -14.89 -14.17 -31.85
C CYS A 202 -16.02 -14.60 -32.80
N PRO A 203 -17.01 -15.38 -32.31
CA PRO A 203 -18.07 -15.93 -33.15
C PRO A 203 -18.99 -14.85 -33.74
N LYS A 204 -19.03 -13.66 -33.12
CA LYS A 204 -19.83 -12.51 -33.55
C LYS A 204 -19.08 -11.56 -34.50
N ALA A 205 -17.91 -11.96 -35.01
CA ALA A 205 -17.18 -11.15 -35.99
C ALA A 205 -18.01 -10.92 -37.26
N LYS A 206 -17.94 -9.72 -37.85
CA LYS A 206 -18.73 -9.38 -39.04
C LYS A 206 -18.29 -10.21 -40.25
N ALA A 207 -19.17 -10.36 -41.24
CA ALA A 207 -18.82 -11.04 -42.49
C ALA A 207 -17.62 -10.34 -43.16
N GLY A 208 -16.54 -11.08 -43.41
CA GLY A 208 -15.26 -10.56 -43.93
C GLY A 208 -14.18 -10.32 -42.86
N GLU A 209 -14.52 -10.32 -41.57
CA GLU A 209 -13.56 -10.21 -40.48
C GLU A 209 -13.02 -11.58 -40.05
N ARG A 210 -11.81 -11.60 -39.48
CA ARG A 210 -11.21 -12.83 -38.93
C ARG A 210 -11.95 -13.24 -37.66
N LYS A 211 -12.49 -14.46 -37.64
CA LYS A 211 -13.09 -15.08 -36.44
C LYS A 211 -12.09 -15.34 -35.31
N PHE A 212 -10.80 -15.29 -35.60
CA PHE A 212 -9.74 -15.34 -34.59
C PHE A 212 -9.05 -13.99 -34.50
N ARG A 213 -9.08 -13.41 -33.31
CA ARG A 213 -8.45 -12.12 -33.00
C ARG A 213 -7.23 -12.35 -32.13
N LYS A 214 -6.08 -11.84 -32.56
CA LYS A 214 -4.85 -11.84 -31.78
C LYS A 214 -4.86 -10.62 -30.85
N VAL A 215 -4.73 -10.84 -29.55
CA VAL A 215 -4.60 -9.80 -28.52
C VAL A 215 -3.25 -9.95 -27.82
N THR A 216 -2.66 -8.84 -27.38
CA THR A 216 -1.46 -8.88 -26.54
C THR A 216 -1.88 -8.67 -25.09
N THR A 217 -1.34 -9.49 -24.19
CA THR A 217 -1.52 -9.37 -22.75
C THR A 217 -0.15 -9.20 -22.09
N LYS A 218 -0.13 -8.58 -20.91
CA LYS A 218 1.08 -8.31 -20.12
C LYS A 218 1.02 -9.11 -18.82
N ALA A 219 2.17 -9.51 -18.29
CA ALA A 219 2.29 -10.12 -16.96
C ALA A 219 3.58 -9.63 -16.28
N PRO A 220 3.65 -9.59 -14.94
CA PRO A 220 4.89 -9.29 -14.22
C PRO A 220 6.00 -10.26 -14.59
N LEU A 221 7.23 -9.74 -14.73
CA LEU A 221 8.43 -10.56 -14.86
C LEU A 221 8.97 -10.94 -13.48
N GLU A 222 9.08 -9.93 -12.62
CA GLU A 222 9.59 -10.01 -11.25
C GLU A 222 8.70 -9.14 -10.34
N CYS A 223 8.77 -9.37 -9.03
CA CYS A 223 8.03 -8.60 -8.04
C CYS A 223 8.98 -8.18 -6.91
N MET A 224 8.89 -6.92 -6.48
CA MET A 224 9.70 -6.37 -5.39
C MET A 224 8.88 -5.41 -4.53
N CYS A 225 9.27 -5.27 -3.25
CA CYS A 225 8.75 -4.22 -2.39
C CYS A 225 9.28 -2.87 -2.86
N ARG A 226 8.40 -1.97 -3.27
CA ARG A 226 8.74 -0.62 -3.76
C ARG A 226 7.88 0.42 -3.06
N PRO A 227 8.36 1.67 -2.89
CA PRO A 227 7.55 2.73 -2.31
C PRO A 227 6.21 2.81 -3.02
N CYS A 228 5.15 3.00 -2.26
CA CYS A 228 3.86 3.28 -2.84
C CYS A 228 3.97 4.57 -3.68
N THR A 229 4.00 4.44 -5.00
CA THR A 229 3.64 5.54 -5.88
C THR A 229 2.13 5.52 -5.93
N SER A 230 1.47 6.68 -5.79
CA SER A 230 0.04 6.73 -6.05
C SER A 230 -0.19 6.14 -7.42
N VAL A 231 -0.86 5.00 -7.45
CA VAL A 231 -1.26 4.36 -8.69
C VAL A 231 -2.09 5.41 -9.41
N GLU A 232 -1.73 5.81 -10.63
CA GLU A 232 -2.56 6.72 -11.42
C GLU A 232 -4.00 6.22 -11.32
N GLU A 233 -4.94 7.09 -10.95
CA GLU A 233 -6.33 6.75 -10.66
C GLU A 233 -7.02 6.01 -11.85
N SER A 234 -6.45 6.17 -13.04
CA SER A 234 -6.80 5.46 -14.28
C SER A 234 -6.47 3.95 -14.29
N ALA A 235 -5.65 3.47 -13.35
CA ALA A 235 -5.15 2.09 -13.24
C ALA A 235 -5.66 1.34 -11.99
N VAL A 236 -6.44 1.97 -11.11
CA VAL A 236 -7.13 1.31 -9.98
C VAL A 236 -8.62 1.23 -10.28
N ILE A 237 -9.12 0.04 -10.62
CA ILE A 237 -10.57 -0.19 -10.74
C ILE A 237 -10.91 -1.38 -9.84
N PRO A 238 -11.70 -1.17 -8.77
CA PRO A 238 -12.16 -2.26 -7.91
C PRO A 238 -12.95 -3.31 -8.70
N GLN A 239 -12.79 -4.59 -8.31
CA GLN A 239 -13.52 -5.72 -8.90
C GLN A 239 -15.05 -5.52 -8.92
N GLU A 240 -15.62 -4.73 -8.01
CA GLU A 240 -17.06 -4.50 -7.89
C GLU A 240 -17.66 -3.57 -8.96
N MET A 241 -16.85 -2.86 -9.75
CA MET A 241 -17.33 -2.02 -10.86
C MET A 241 -17.27 -2.71 -12.23
N ALA A 242 -16.94 -4.00 -12.28
CA ALA A 242 -17.03 -4.80 -13.51
C ALA A 242 -18.47 -5.29 -13.81
N GLY A 243 -19.47 -4.78 -13.08
CA GLY A 243 -20.88 -4.88 -13.44
C GLY A 243 -21.26 -3.83 -14.50
N TYR A 244 -21.29 -4.26 -15.76
CA TYR A 244 -22.01 -3.66 -16.90
C TYR A 244 -21.81 -2.15 -17.20
N PRO A 245 -21.02 -1.79 -18.22
CA PRO A 245 -21.14 -0.47 -18.86
C PRO A 245 -22.34 -0.35 -19.84
N ASP A 246 -23.19 -1.38 -20.00
CA ASP A 246 -24.32 -1.36 -20.97
C ASP A 246 -25.69 -1.61 -20.31
N GLN A 247 -26.00 -0.93 -19.21
CA GLN A 247 -27.39 -0.81 -18.77
C GLN A 247 -27.80 0.66 -18.68
N PRO A 248 -28.71 1.16 -19.55
CA PRO A 248 -29.20 2.53 -19.46
C PRO A 248 -29.93 2.73 -18.12
N PRO A 249 -29.94 3.95 -17.56
CA PRO A 249 -30.62 4.22 -16.30
C PRO A 249 -32.10 3.87 -16.44
N LEU A 250 -32.58 2.91 -15.64
CA LEU A 250 -34.00 2.62 -15.47
C LEU A 250 -34.65 3.80 -14.76
N ASN A 251 -35.01 4.83 -15.52
CA ASN A 251 -35.86 5.90 -15.06
C ASN A 251 -37.33 5.51 -15.24
N HIS A 252 -38.07 5.59 -14.13
CA HIS A 252 -39.52 5.63 -13.98
C HIS A 252 -40.35 4.40 -14.38
N HIS A 253 -40.73 3.61 -13.37
CA HIS A 253 -42.14 3.24 -13.15
C HIS A 253 -42.37 2.77 -11.70
N PHE A 254 -42.58 3.72 -10.79
CA PHE A 254 -43.43 3.52 -9.62
C PHE A 254 -44.46 4.64 -9.60
N THR A 255 -45.52 4.44 -10.38
CA THR A 255 -46.79 5.10 -10.14
C THR A 255 -47.34 4.52 -8.85
N LYS A 256 -47.55 5.39 -7.86
CA LYS A 256 -48.23 5.09 -6.59
C LYS A 256 -49.56 4.36 -6.85
N GLN A 257 -49.77 3.25 -6.15
CA GLN A 257 -51.07 2.93 -5.56
C GLN A 257 -50.95 3.11 -4.06
#